data_AF-A0A074TN54-F1
#
_entry.id   AF-A0A074TN54-F1
#
_cell.length_a   1.000
_cell.length_b   1.000
_cell.length_c   1.000
_cell.angle_alpha   90.00
_cell.angle_beta   90.00
_cell.angle_gamma   90.00
#
_symmetry.space_group_name_H-M   'P 1'
#
loop_
_entity.id
_entity.type
_entity.pdbx_description
1 polymer ?
#
loop_
_entity_poly.entity_id
_entity_poly.type
_entity_poly.pdbx_seq_one_letter_code
_entity_poly.pdbx_strand_id
1 'polypeptide(L)' 'MAYITTAHAQRAEKSVFARLGAAVLDGLTTYMERQSRQSEIERLHAKSDAELAQMGITRDRIIHHVFRDRFYI' A
#
# COMPACT_ATOMS: atom_id res chain seq x y z
N MET A 1 -50.12 24.17 17.23
CA MET A 1 -49.51 24.35 15.89
C MET A 1 -48.09 23.80 15.98
N ALA A 2 -47.85 22.64 15.36
CA ALA A 2 -46.52 22.05 15.28
C ALA A 2 -45.79 22.65 14.06
N TYR A 3 -44.51 22.98 14.22
CA TYR A 3 -43.56 23.02 13.11
C TYR A 3 -42.28 22.35 13.59
N ILE A 4 -42.16 21.08 13.21
CA ILE A 4 -40.95 20.28 13.35
C ILE A 4 -39.98 20.89 12.34
N THR A 5 -39.03 21.71 12.80
CA THR A 5 -38.04 22.28 11.90
C THR A 5 -37.15 21.15 11.38
N THR A 6 -37.22 20.96 10.08
CA THR A 6 -36.73 19.81 9.33
C THR A 6 -35.22 19.98 9.17
N ALA A 7 -34.42 19.23 9.94
CA ALA A 7 -32.95 19.20 9.80
C ALA A 7 -32.55 18.45 8.52
N HIS A 8 -32.85 19.02 7.35
CA HIS A 8 -32.60 18.40 6.05
C HIS A 8 -31.94 19.37 5.08
N ALA A 9 -30.66 19.70 5.27
CA ALA A 9 -29.88 20.39 4.23
C ALA A 9 -28.35 20.30 4.34
N GLN A 10 -27.77 19.40 5.14
CA GLN A 10 -26.29 19.29 5.22
C GLN A 10 -25.71 17.89 4.99
N ARG A 11 -26.53 16.88 4.67
CA ARG A 11 -26.07 15.50 4.47
C ARG A 11 -25.82 15.09 3.01
N ALA A 12 -26.25 15.86 2.01
CA ALA A 12 -26.23 15.41 0.63
C ALA A 12 -24.99 15.83 -0.18
N GLU A 13 -24.38 16.98 0.11
CA GLU A 13 -23.30 17.51 -0.75
C GLU A 13 -21.91 16.96 -0.42
N LYS A 14 -21.70 16.46 0.80
CA LYS A 14 -20.43 15.81 1.19
C LYS A 14 -20.27 14.40 0.62
N SER A 15 -21.25 13.86 -0.11
CA SER A 15 -21.29 12.43 -0.42
C SER A 15 -20.45 12.04 -1.64
N VAL A 16 -20.51 12.78 -2.75
CA VAL A 16 -19.86 12.35 -4.00
C VAL A 16 -18.36 12.67 -3.99
N PHE A 17 -17.97 13.89 -3.62
CA PHE A 17 -16.56 14.27 -3.51
C PHE A 17 -15.82 13.46 -2.44
N ALA A 18 -16.46 13.16 -1.30
CA ALA A 18 -15.84 12.30 -0.29
C ALA A 18 -15.67 10.86 -0.79
N ARG A 19 -16.61 10.32 -1.56
CA ARG A 19 -16.49 8.97 -2.14
C ARG A 19 -15.40 8.90 -3.22
N LEU A 20 -15.28 9.92 -4.05
CA LEU A 20 -14.18 10.03 -5.02
C LEU A 20 -12.84 10.17 -4.32
N GLY A 21 -12.74 11.03 -3.29
CA GLY A 21 -11.53 11.18 -2.49
C GLY A 21 -11.12 9.88 -1.78
N ALA A 22 -12.09 9.15 -1.21
CA ALA A 22 -11.85 7.86 -0.58
C ALA A 22 -11.35 6.81 -1.59
N ALA A 23 -11.94 6.74 -2.78
CA ALA A 23 -11.49 5.82 -3.83
C ALA A 23 -10.07 6.13 -4.34
N VAL A 24 -9.70 7.41 -4.41
CA VAL A 24 -8.33 7.82 -4.78
C VAL A 24 -7.33 7.44 -3.68
N LEU A 25 -7.65 7.68 -2.41
CA LEU A 25 -6.81 7.30 -1.28
C LEU A 25 -6.61 5.78 -1.19
N ASP A 26 -7.67 5.01 -1.41
CA ASP A 26 -7.64 3.55 -1.41
C ASP A 26 -6.82 3.00 -2.59
N GLY A 27 -6.97 3.59 -3.79
CA GLY A 27 -6.17 3.27 -4.97
C GLY A 27 -4.69 3.60 -4.79
N LEU A 28 -4.36 4.74 -4.17
CA LEU A 28 -2.99 5.12 -3.82
C LEU A 28 -2.38 4.15 -2.81
N THR A 29 -3.14 3.75 -1.78
CA THR A 29 -2.68 2.78 -0.77
C THR A 29 -2.38 1.43 -1.41
N THR A 30 -3.31 0.92 -2.22
CA THR A 30 -3.12 -0.32 -3.01
C THR A 30 -1.95 -0.21 -3.98
N TYR A 31 -1.74 0.96 -4.61
CA TYR A 31 -0.61 1.19 -5.49
C TYR A 31 0.72 1.20 -4.72
N MET A 32 0.78 1.85 -3.55
CA MET A 32 1.95 1.84 -2.67
C MET A 32 2.25 0.43 -2.14
N GLU A 33 1.21 -0.33 -1.79
CA GLU A 33 1.34 -1.74 -1.40
C GLU A 33 1.85 -2.61 -2.56
N ARG A 34 1.33 -2.43 -3.78
CA ARG A 34 1.80 -3.16 -4.97
C ARG A 34 3.21 -2.78 -5.39
N GLN A 35 3.59 -1.51 -5.25
CA GLN A 35 4.95 -1.03 -5.51
C GLN A 35 5.90 -1.36 -4.35
N SER A 36 5.35 -1.78 -3.20
CA SER A 36 6.14 -2.21 -2.08
C SER A 36 6.96 -3.43 -2.46
N ARG A 37 8.28 -3.28 -2.35
CA ARG A 37 9.24 -4.38 -2.47
C ARG A 37 9.06 -5.42 -1.35
N GLN A 38 8.12 -5.21 -0.42
CA GLN A 38 7.69 -6.17 0.58
C GLN A 38 7.38 -7.55 -0.02
N SER A 39 6.67 -7.61 -1.15
CA SER A 39 6.36 -8.89 -1.82
C SER A 39 7.60 -9.61 -2.34
N GLU A 40 8.66 -8.88 -2.67
CA GLU A 40 9.94 -9.42 -3.14
C GLU A 40 10.80 -9.89 -1.97
N ILE A 41 10.81 -9.11 -0.89
CA ILE A 41 11.41 -9.46 0.40
C ILE A 41 10.78 -10.76 0.92
N GLU A 42 9.46 -10.87 0.98
CA GLU A 42 8.74 -12.07 1.42
C GLU A 42 9.05 -13.28 0.54
N ARG A 43 9.09 -13.10 -0.79
CA ARG A 43 9.48 -14.16 -1.73
C ARG A 43 10.89 -14.66 -1.49
N LEU A 44 11.84 -13.78 -1.13
CA LEU A 44 13.21 -14.18 -0.79
C LEU A 44 13.28 -14.81 0.60
N HIS A 45 12.50 -14.33 1.58
CA HIS A 45 12.45 -14.92 2.92
C HIS A 45 11.82 -16.32 2.93
N ALA A 46 10.90 -16.60 2.01
CA ALA A 46 10.30 -17.92 1.84
C ALA A 46 11.27 -18.97 1.26
N LYS A 47 12.41 -18.56 0.70
CA LYS A 47 13.44 -19.49 0.19
C LYS A 47 14.28 -20.07 1.31
N SER A 48 14.80 -21.27 1.10
CA SER A 48 15.79 -21.89 1.97
C SER A 48 17.16 -21.23 1.82
N ASP A 49 18.03 -21.37 2.84
CA ASP A 49 19.37 -20.79 2.80
C ASP A 49 20.23 -21.37 1.67
N ALA A 50 19.98 -22.63 1.27
CA ALA A 50 20.65 -23.24 0.12
C ALA A 50 20.25 -22.60 -1.21
N GLU A 51 18.97 -22.25 -1.38
CA GLU A 51 18.50 -21.54 -2.57
C GLU A 51 18.99 -20.09 -2.59
N LEU A 52 19.01 -19.43 -1.44
CA LEU A 52 19.58 -18.09 -1.31
C LEU A 52 21.08 -18.11 -1.66
N ALA A 53 21.82 -19.10 -1.18
CA ALA A 53 23.24 -19.28 -1.51
C ALA A 53 23.48 -19.53 -3.00
N GLN A 54 22.60 -20.28 -3.68
CA GLN A 54 22.67 -20.45 -5.15
C GLN A 54 22.48 -19.12 -5.89
N MET A 55 21.68 -18.21 -5.34
CA MET A 55 21.50 -16.85 -5.85
C MET A 55 22.63 -15.89 -5.44
N GLY A 56 23.59 -16.34 -4.62
CA GLY A 56 24.65 -15.50 -4.05
C GLY A 56 24.14 -14.48 -3.02
N ILE A 57 22.99 -14.74 -2.41
CA ILE A 57 22.34 -13.87 -1.43
C ILE A 57 22.41 -14.55 -0.07
N THR A 58 22.75 -13.80 0.97
CA THR A 58 22.63 -14.26 2.36
C THR A 58 21.36 -13.69 2.98
N ARG A 59 20.77 -14.40 3.97
CA ARG A 59 19.49 -14.01 4.59
C ARG A 59 19.51 -12.57 5.12
N ASP A 60 20.63 -12.15 5.70
CA ASP A 60 20.89 -10.80 6.21
C ASP A 60 21.00 -9.73 5.10
N ARG A 61 21.35 -10.14 3.88
CA ARG A 61 21.53 -9.22 2.72
C ARG A 61 20.33 -9.16 1.79
N ILE A 62 19.22 -9.83 2.10
CA ILE A 62 17.99 -9.78 1.31
C ILE A 62 17.55 -8.33 1.11
N ILE A 63 17.49 -7.52 2.19
CA ILE A 63 17.09 -6.11 2.11
C ILE A 63 18.05 -5.32 1.20
N HIS A 64 19.35 -5.49 1.39
CA HIS A 64 20.37 -4.83 0.55
C HIS A 64 20.26 -5.24 -0.93
N HIS A 65 19.93 -6.50 -1.21
CA HIS A 65 19.73 -7.01 -2.56
C HIS A 65 18.50 -6.39 -3.21
N VAL A 66 17.37 -6.37 -2.50
CA VAL A 66 16.09 -5.91 -3.02
C VAL A 66 16.07 -4.40 -3.29
N PHE A 67 16.78 -3.61 -2.49
CA PHE A 67 16.85 -2.15 -2.68
C PHE A 67 18.11 -1.68 -3.41
N ARG A 68 19.00 -2.59 -3.83
CA ARG A 68 20.20 -2.25 -4.61
C ARG A 68 19.85 -1.41 -5.85
N ASP A 69 18.71 -1.69 -6.47
CA ASP A 69 18.21 -1.01 -7.67
C ASP A 69 17.92 0.48 -7.47
N ARG A 70 17.59 0.91 -6.25
CA ARG A 70 17.22 2.31 -5.95
C ARG A 70 18.32 3.16 -5.36
N PHE A 71 19.35 2.55 -4.76
CA PHE A 71 20.44 3.28 -4.10
C PHE A 71 21.63 3.60 -5.02
N TYR A 72 21.57 3.24 -6.30
CA TYR A 72 22.50 3.76 -7.30
C TYR A 72 22.02 5.14 -7.77
N ILE A 73 22.57 6.19 -7.14
CA ILE A 73 22.58 7.59 -7.62
C ILE A 73 24.00 7.95 -8.04
#